data_AF-A0A815W320-F1
#
_entry.id   AF-A0A815W320-F1
#
_cell.length_a   1.000
_cell.length_b   1.000
_cell.length_c   1.000
_cell.angle_alpha   90.00
_cell.angle_beta   90.00
_cell.angle_gamma   90.00
#
_symmetry.space_group_name_H-M   'P 1'
#
loop_
_entity.id
_entity.type
_entity.pdbx_description
1 polymer ?
#
loop_
_entity_poly.entity_id
_entity_poly.type
_entity_poly.pdbx_seq_one_letter_code
_entity_poly.pdbx_strand_id
1 'polypeptide(L)'
;MNRLMHSKYYYTYLLQNWASMVNNQQYTISHVMVDGAAGLTSAMLELPLARRLMCWAHVIRKCREHRKLVKNKNKWISVEQDILDLQLIFDDTIFRIATRLMIEKWSLDSELNEFKSYFESQWLLSLPFFYEGATMFTPSTNNGLESLNGKIKQQYTMRHRLPLSAFLQTAERMLKDWSFDNEKTPFAYHITYKEDLEKEAFAWSQKVDKSQITPIDYGMCVVPAKEPKMNVQQWIVMFNQMNWTTYDDLKDWLRSARLLNCTRLLPPWFCTCKYEMKEYACVHAIGLMMFWGIRAIPQQIGKRKGRSRPKKVKLALSKD
;
A
#
# COMPACT_ATOMS: atom_id res chain seq x y z
N MET A 1 38.78 19.45 2.00
CA MET A 1 37.63 19.43 1.06
C MET A 1 37.39 18.08 0.35
N ASN A 2 38.29 17.07 0.43
CA ASN A 2 38.18 15.82 -0.37
C ASN A 2 37.88 14.50 0.38
N ARG A 3 37.56 14.49 1.69
CA ARG A 3 37.31 13.23 2.43
C ARG A 3 35.85 12.75 2.52
N LEU A 4 34.88 13.57 2.09
CA LEU A 4 33.45 13.22 2.12
C LEU A 4 32.92 12.65 0.80
N MET A 5 33.74 12.60 -0.27
CA MET A 5 33.34 12.05 -1.57
C MET A 5 33.52 10.52 -1.66
N HIS A 6 34.52 9.95 -0.99
CA HIS A 6 34.80 8.51 -1.07
C HIS A 6 33.81 7.62 -0.32
N SER A 7 33.07 8.12 0.67
CA SER A 7 32.08 7.29 1.39
C SER A 7 30.75 7.15 0.66
N LYS A 8 30.48 7.98 -0.37
CA LYS A 8 29.14 8.11 -0.97
C LYS A 8 28.89 7.13 -2.12
N TYR A 9 29.88 6.88 -2.97
CA TYR A 9 29.82 5.85 -4.01
C TYR A 9 29.91 4.41 -3.45
N TYR A 10 30.44 4.27 -2.24
CA TYR A 10 30.81 2.98 -1.68
C TYR A 10 29.58 2.11 -1.35
N TYR A 11 28.50 2.67 -0.81
CA TYR A 11 27.34 1.89 -0.37
C TYR A 11 26.50 1.35 -1.53
N THR A 12 26.27 2.16 -2.56
CA THR A 12 25.58 1.71 -3.78
C THR A 12 26.37 0.63 -4.51
N TYR A 13 27.67 0.88 -4.70
CA TYR A 13 28.59 -0.08 -5.31
C TYR A 13 28.65 -1.38 -4.51
N LEU A 14 28.71 -1.31 -3.18
CA LEU A 14 28.68 -2.50 -2.31
C LEU A 14 27.36 -3.27 -2.40
N LEU A 15 26.20 -2.59 -2.43
CA LEU A 15 24.90 -3.26 -2.54
C LEU A 15 24.74 -3.96 -3.88
N GLN A 16 25.11 -3.31 -4.98
CA GLN A 16 25.06 -3.90 -6.31
C GLN A 16 26.04 -5.06 -6.47
N ASN A 17 27.27 -4.90 -5.98
CA ASN A 17 28.27 -5.97 -6.04
C ASN A 17 27.96 -7.11 -5.09
N TRP A 18 27.45 -6.85 -3.88
CA TRP A 18 27.06 -7.92 -2.95
C TRP A 18 25.88 -8.71 -3.52
N ALA A 19 24.84 -8.03 -4.02
CA ALA A 19 23.73 -8.71 -4.67
C ALA A 19 24.22 -9.52 -5.90
N SER A 20 25.14 -8.94 -6.69
CA SER A 20 25.76 -9.65 -7.82
C SER A 20 26.66 -10.82 -7.41
N MET A 21 27.35 -10.74 -6.28
CA MET A 21 28.19 -11.81 -5.76
C MET A 21 27.37 -12.96 -5.19
N VAL A 22 26.26 -12.65 -4.50
CA VAL A 22 25.39 -13.67 -3.88
C VAL A 22 24.54 -14.37 -4.93
N ASN A 23 24.02 -13.64 -5.93
CA ASN A 23 23.05 -14.18 -6.88
C ASN A 23 23.60 -14.38 -8.29
N ASN A 24 24.88 -14.06 -8.55
CA ASN A 24 25.50 -14.08 -9.88
C ASN A 24 24.71 -13.29 -10.95
N GLN A 25 24.09 -12.17 -10.54
CA GLN A 25 23.21 -11.35 -11.37
C GLN A 25 23.55 -9.85 -11.22
N GLN A 26 23.61 -9.11 -12.32
CA GLN A 26 23.75 -7.66 -12.25
C GLN A 26 22.42 -7.01 -11.89
N TYR A 27 22.42 -6.16 -10.85
CA TYR A 27 21.24 -5.41 -10.41
C TYR A 27 21.36 -3.93 -10.70
N THR A 28 20.31 -3.37 -11.30
CA THR A 28 20.13 -1.92 -11.45
C THR A 28 19.10 -1.44 -10.44
N ILE A 29 19.44 -0.39 -9.67
CA ILE A 29 18.50 0.21 -8.72
C ILE A 29 17.59 1.17 -9.49
N SER A 30 16.33 0.77 -9.70
CA SER A 30 15.33 1.60 -10.38
C SER A 30 14.59 2.55 -9.43
N HIS A 31 14.44 2.16 -8.16
CA HIS A 31 13.58 2.83 -7.19
C HIS A 31 14.22 2.77 -5.80
N VAL A 32 14.04 3.82 -4.99
CA VAL A 32 14.54 3.88 -3.62
C VAL A 32 13.47 4.46 -2.69
N MET A 33 12.98 3.67 -1.74
CA MET A 33 12.01 4.10 -0.73
C MET A 33 12.70 4.72 0.49
N VAL A 34 12.49 6.01 0.71
CA VAL A 34 13.14 6.78 1.79
C VAL A 34 12.18 7.79 2.44
N ASP A 35 12.58 8.32 3.58
CA ASP A 35 11.93 9.49 4.18
C ASP A 35 12.36 10.80 3.48
N GLY A 36 11.78 11.92 3.94
CA GLY A 36 12.00 13.26 3.39
C GLY A 36 13.28 13.96 3.86
N ALA A 37 14.23 13.29 4.50
CA ALA A 37 15.42 13.94 5.06
C ALA A 37 16.32 14.57 3.98
N ALA A 38 16.89 15.73 4.30
CA ALA A 38 17.79 16.46 3.41
C ALA A 38 19.03 15.64 3.02
N GLY A 39 19.61 14.92 4.00
CA GLY A 39 20.78 14.06 3.75
C GLY A 39 20.50 12.93 2.75
N LEU A 40 19.29 12.36 2.77
CA LEU A 40 18.87 11.34 1.79
C LEU A 40 18.61 11.96 0.42
N THR A 41 18.08 13.18 0.39
CA THR A 41 17.92 13.94 -0.86
C THR A 41 19.25 14.13 -1.56
N SER A 42 20.30 14.52 -0.82
CA SER A 42 21.65 14.63 -1.37
C SER A 42 22.22 13.27 -1.79
N ALA A 43 21.95 12.19 -1.05
CA ALA A 43 22.40 10.85 -1.41
C ALA A 43 21.77 10.32 -2.70
N MET A 44 20.53 10.72 -3.02
CA MET A 44 19.87 10.33 -4.27
C MET A 44 20.58 10.88 -5.52
N LEU A 45 21.39 11.94 -5.41
CA LEU A 45 22.19 12.44 -6.54
C LEU A 45 23.21 11.40 -7.04
N GLU A 46 23.60 10.45 -6.19
CA GLU A 46 24.50 9.35 -6.54
C GLU A 46 23.77 8.20 -7.27
N LEU A 47 22.44 8.27 -7.34
CA LEU A 47 21.57 7.30 -8.00
C LEU A 47 20.71 8.00 -9.06
N PRO A 48 21.31 8.61 -10.09
CA PRO A 48 20.61 9.51 -11.01
C PRO A 48 19.51 8.81 -11.84
N LEU A 49 19.61 7.49 -12.01
CA LEU A 49 18.61 6.67 -12.72
C LEU A 49 17.52 6.14 -11.79
N ALA A 50 17.70 6.22 -10.47
CA ALA A 50 16.74 5.69 -9.52
C ALA A 50 15.70 6.75 -9.17
N ARG A 51 14.43 6.37 -9.23
CA ARG A 51 13.34 7.20 -8.74
C ARG A 51 13.30 7.15 -7.21
N ARG A 52 13.35 8.33 -6.57
CA ARG A 52 13.09 8.45 -5.14
C ARG A 52 11.60 8.27 -4.88
N LEU A 53 11.26 7.32 -4.04
CA LEU A 53 9.91 7.12 -3.51
C LEU A 53 9.83 7.67 -2.10
N MET A 54 8.66 8.21 -1.76
CA MET A 54 8.41 8.84 -0.48
C MET A 54 7.59 7.91 0.41
N CYS A 55 8.13 7.56 1.58
CA CYS A 55 7.44 6.69 2.52
C CYS A 55 6.10 7.28 2.97
N TRP A 56 5.00 6.61 2.62
CA TRP A 56 3.64 7.03 2.94
C TRP A 56 3.40 7.26 4.44
N ALA A 57 3.95 6.39 5.29
CA ALA A 57 3.79 6.52 6.74
C ALA A 57 4.35 7.86 7.26
N HIS A 58 5.41 8.38 6.64
CA HIS A 58 5.96 9.70 6.96
C HIS A 58 5.06 10.82 6.46
N VAL A 59 4.56 10.71 5.23
CA VAL A 59 3.65 11.71 4.63
C VAL A 59 2.43 11.90 5.52
N ILE A 60 1.68 10.83 5.81
CA ILE A 60 0.44 10.95 6.58
C ILE A 60 0.68 11.39 8.03
N ARG A 61 1.79 10.94 8.65
CA ARG A 61 2.17 11.41 10.00
C ARG A 61 2.45 12.91 10.00
N LYS A 62 3.22 13.40 9.02
CA LYS A 62 3.55 14.83 8.90
C LYS A 62 2.32 15.68 8.56
N CYS A 63 1.41 15.19 7.71
CA CYS A 63 0.13 15.85 7.49
C CYS A 63 -0.67 15.96 8.79
N ARG A 64 -0.77 14.89 9.59
CA ARG A 64 -1.45 14.90 10.89
C ARG A 64 -0.80 15.84 11.91
N GLU A 65 0.52 15.98 11.91
CA GLU A 65 1.22 16.99 12.72
C GLU A 65 0.82 18.43 12.32
N HIS A 66 0.55 18.65 11.04
CA HIS A 66 0.09 19.92 10.48
C HIS A 66 -1.44 20.07 10.47
N ARG A 67 -2.19 19.17 11.12
CA ARG A 67 -3.66 19.28 11.22
C ARG A 67 -4.12 20.60 11.82
N LYS A 68 -3.30 21.21 12.67
CA LYS A 68 -3.57 22.50 13.33
C LYS A 68 -3.74 23.67 12.35
N LEU A 69 -3.26 23.52 11.12
CA LEU A 69 -3.47 24.49 10.03
C LEU A 69 -4.93 24.50 9.54
N VAL A 70 -5.71 23.47 9.87
CA VAL A 70 -7.15 23.39 9.60
C VAL A 70 -7.88 23.46 10.94
N LYS A 71 -8.48 24.61 11.26
CA LYS A 71 -9.07 24.86 12.59
C LYS A 71 -10.30 23.99 12.84
N ASN A 72 -11.11 23.78 11.80
CA ASN A 72 -12.32 22.98 11.86
C ASN A 72 -12.00 21.48 11.76
N LYS A 73 -12.33 20.74 12.82
CA LYS A 73 -12.10 19.30 12.91
C LYS A 73 -12.83 18.49 11.83
N ASN A 74 -14.05 18.87 11.45
CA ASN A 74 -14.81 18.15 10.43
C ASN A 74 -14.20 18.35 9.04
N LYS A 75 -13.69 19.55 8.76
CA LYS A 75 -12.92 19.82 7.53
C LYS A 75 -11.64 19.01 7.50
N TRP A 76 -10.91 18.92 8.62
CA TRP A 76 -9.73 18.06 8.73
C TRP A 76 -10.04 16.59 8.39
N ILE A 77 -11.15 16.04 8.90
CA ILE A 77 -11.54 14.66 8.57
C ILE A 77 -11.72 14.47 7.05
N SER A 78 -12.34 15.43 6.37
CA SER A 78 -12.48 15.41 4.91
C SER A 78 -11.12 15.51 4.20
N VAL A 79 -10.26 16.44 4.62
CA VAL A 79 -8.92 16.63 4.05
C VAL A 79 -8.07 15.38 4.23
N GLU A 80 -8.08 14.81 5.44
CA GLU A 80 -7.35 13.57 5.73
C GLU A 80 -7.86 12.44 4.84
N GLN A 81 -9.17 12.26 4.70
CA GLN A 81 -9.72 11.24 3.82
C GLN A 81 -9.36 11.48 2.34
N ASP A 82 -9.36 12.73 1.89
CA ASP A 82 -8.94 13.07 0.52
C ASP A 82 -7.48 12.66 0.27
N ILE A 83 -6.57 12.86 1.24
CA ILE A 83 -5.15 12.43 1.16
C ILE A 83 -5.03 10.90 1.21
N LEU A 84 -5.82 10.23 2.06
CA LEU A 84 -5.84 8.76 2.14
C LEU A 84 -6.32 8.14 0.81
N ASP A 85 -7.32 8.73 0.16
CA ASP A 85 -7.84 8.28 -1.13
C ASP A 85 -6.83 8.57 -2.25
N LEU A 86 -6.19 9.75 -2.23
CA LEU A 86 -5.16 10.14 -3.20
C LEU A 86 -3.96 9.17 -3.19
N GLN A 87 -3.61 8.64 -2.02
CA GLN A 87 -2.50 7.71 -1.92
C GLN A 87 -2.76 6.39 -2.65
N LEU A 88 -4.02 6.00 -2.82
CA LEU A 88 -4.42 4.74 -3.46
C LEU A 88 -4.54 4.86 -4.98
N ILE A 89 -4.20 6.00 -5.57
CA ILE A 89 -4.17 6.12 -7.02
C ILE A 89 -3.10 5.17 -7.58
N PHE A 90 -3.49 4.42 -8.61
CA PHE A 90 -2.68 3.35 -9.21
C PHE A 90 -1.98 3.75 -10.52
N ASP A 91 -2.23 4.95 -11.02
CA ASP A 91 -1.70 5.45 -12.30
C ASP A 91 -1.19 6.89 -12.19
N ASP A 92 -0.08 7.20 -12.85
CA ASP A 92 0.57 8.51 -12.80
C ASP A 92 -0.30 9.63 -13.40
N THR A 93 -1.03 9.34 -14.48
CA THR A 93 -1.90 10.31 -15.16
C THR A 93 -3.11 10.61 -14.29
N ILE A 94 -3.75 9.56 -13.77
CA ILE A 94 -4.86 9.72 -12.83
C ILE A 94 -4.39 10.47 -11.58
N PHE A 95 -3.18 10.24 -11.09
CA PHE A 95 -2.65 10.94 -9.90
C PHE A 95 -2.49 12.44 -10.17
N ARG A 96 -1.98 12.83 -11.34
CA ARG A 96 -1.88 14.25 -11.73
C ARG A 96 -3.25 14.92 -11.84
N ILE A 97 -4.25 14.20 -12.36
CA ILE A 97 -5.63 14.71 -12.43
C ILE A 97 -6.23 14.82 -11.03
N ALA A 98 -6.08 13.78 -10.21
CA ALA A 98 -6.58 13.71 -8.84
C ALA A 98 -6.01 14.83 -7.96
N THR A 99 -4.69 15.08 -8.03
CA THR A 99 -4.04 16.17 -7.30
C THR A 99 -4.58 17.53 -7.73
N ARG A 100 -4.69 17.81 -9.03
CA ARG A 100 -5.29 19.05 -9.54
C ARG A 100 -6.71 19.26 -9.01
N LEU A 101 -7.59 18.27 -9.17
CA LEU A 101 -8.99 18.35 -8.75
C LEU A 101 -9.12 18.50 -7.21
N MET A 102 -8.26 17.84 -6.45
CA MET A 102 -8.23 17.93 -4.98
C MET A 102 -7.81 19.33 -4.53
N ILE A 103 -6.80 19.92 -5.17
CA ILE A 103 -6.37 21.30 -4.90
C ILE A 103 -7.45 22.31 -5.27
N GLU A 104 -8.13 22.14 -6.41
CA GLU A 104 -9.27 22.96 -6.82
C GLU A 104 -10.38 22.88 -5.77
N LYS A 105 -10.74 21.68 -5.32
CA LYS A 105 -11.69 21.45 -4.23
C LYS A 105 -11.30 22.19 -2.95
N TRP A 106 -10.05 22.08 -2.51
CA TRP A 106 -9.58 22.75 -1.30
C TRP A 106 -9.50 24.27 -1.44
N SER A 107 -9.32 24.79 -2.66
CA SER A 107 -9.26 26.22 -2.94
C SER A 107 -10.60 26.93 -2.79
N LEU A 108 -11.71 26.20 -2.81
CA LEU A 108 -13.05 26.75 -2.53
C LEU A 108 -13.25 27.16 -1.07
N ASP A 109 -12.36 26.73 -0.17
CA ASP A 109 -12.45 26.99 1.26
C ASP A 109 -11.19 27.72 1.75
N SER A 110 -11.35 29.01 2.07
CA SER A 110 -10.24 29.85 2.51
C SER A 110 -9.55 29.35 3.78
N GLU A 111 -10.23 28.57 4.62
CA GLU A 111 -9.66 27.98 5.83
C GLU A 111 -8.60 26.92 5.52
N LEU A 112 -8.65 26.31 4.33
CA LEU A 112 -7.72 25.28 3.92
C LEU A 112 -6.45 25.83 3.26
N ASN A 113 -6.39 27.13 2.97
CA ASN A 113 -5.30 27.72 2.17
C ASN A 113 -3.90 27.49 2.74
N GLU A 114 -3.73 27.59 4.06
CA GLU A 114 -2.43 27.38 4.70
C GLU A 114 -1.99 25.91 4.60
N PHE A 115 -2.90 24.98 4.91
CA PHE A 115 -2.62 23.55 4.77
C PHE A 115 -2.41 23.13 3.31
N LYS A 116 -3.20 23.67 2.38
CA LYS A 116 -3.09 23.46 0.94
C LYS A 116 -1.70 23.85 0.45
N SER A 117 -1.25 25.07 0.78
CA SER A 117 0.06 25.58 0.37
C SER A 117 1.21 24.72 0.94
N TYR A 118 1.07 24.29 2.19
CA TYR A 118 1.98 23.31 2.79
C TYR A 118 1.98 21.99 2.01
N PHE A 119 0.81 21.43 1.72
CA PHE A 119 0.69 20.13 1.08
C PHE A 119 1.24 20.15 -0.36
N GLU A 120 0.91 21.18 -1.14
CA GLU A 120 1.42 21.37 -2.50
C GLU A 120 2.94 21.48 -2.52
N SER A 121 3.51 22.38 -1.72
CA SER A 121 4.95 22.63 -1.70
C SER A 121 5.75 21.39 -1.28
N GLN A 122 5.30 20.68 -0.24
CA GLN A 122 6.03 19.56 0.32
C GLN A 122 5.79 18.27 -0.46
N TRP A 123 4.53 17.93 -0.72
CA TRP A 123 4.16 16.58 -1.16
C TRP A 123 3.81 16.51 -2.64
N LEU A 124 3.53 17.62 -3.33
CA LEU A 124 3.25 17.59 -4.76
C LEU A 124 4.42 18.11 -5.60
N LEU A 125 5.13 19.14 -5.12
CA LEU A 125 6.27 19.72 -5.82
C LEU A 125 7.60 19.09 -5.42
N SER A 126 7.84 18.91 -4.12
CA SER A 126 9.14 18.42 -3.62
C SER A 126 9.23 16.89 -3.60
N LEU A 127 8.22 16.18 -3.08
CA LEU A 127 8.25 14.73 -2.85
C LEU A 127 6.97 14.00 -3.33
N PRO A 128 6.63 14.00 -4.64
CA PRO A 128 5.35 13.53 -5.18
C PRO A 128 5.10 12.02 -5.14
N PHE A 129 6.15 11.20 -5.03
CA PHE A 129 6.05 9.75 -5.25
C PHE A 129 5.66 8.96 -3.98
N PHE A 130 4.52 9.30 -3.37
CA PHE A 130 3.99 8.63 -2.17
C PHE A 130 2.74 7.74 -2.43
N TYR A 131 2.20 7.76 -3.64
CA TYR A 131 1.02 6.98 -4.05
C TYR A 131 1.40 5.59 -4.56
N GLU A 132 0.45 4.64 -4.54
CA GLU A 132 0.69 3.23 -4.92
C GLU A 132 1.11 3.07 -6.38
N GLY A 133 0.54 3.88 -7.27
CA GLY A 133 0.89 3.90 -8.70
C GLY A 133 2.33 4.34 -8.99
N ALA A 134 3.01 5.00 -8.05
CA ALA A 134 4.38 5.46 -8.27
C ALA A 134 5.35 4.30 -8.50
N THR A 135 5.01 3.12 -7.95
CA THR A 135 5.74 1.87 -8.08
C THR A 135 4.88 0.68 -7.59
N MET A 136 4.15 0.07 -8.51
CA MET A 136 3.31 -1.08 -8.18
C MET A 136 4.13 -2.25 -7.62
N PHE A 137 3.51 -3.06 -6.75
CA PHE A 137 4.10 -4.26 -6.13
C PHE A 137 5.31 -4.03 -5.22
N THR A 138 5.53 -2.79 -4.80
CA THR A 138 6.57 -2.47 -3.83
C THR A 138 5.94 -1.87 -2.58
N PRO A 139 6.51 -2.12 -1.38
CA PRO A 139 5.95 -1.55 -0.16
C PRO A 139 5.95 -0.02 -0.21
N SER A 140 4.79 0.61 -0.02
CA SER A 140 4.66 2.07 0.11
C SER A 140 5.20 2.63 1.44
N THR A 141 5.75 1.79 2.31
CA THR A 141 6.36 2.18 3.59
C THR A 141 7.70 1.50 3.82
N ASN A 142 8.59 2.18 4.54
CA ASN A 142 9.86 1.61 5.03
C ASN A 142 9.72 0.96 6.42
N ASN A 143 8.50 0.77 6.94
CA ASN A 143 8.24 0.31 8.31
C ASN A 143 8.90 -1.04 8.63
N GLY A 144 9.04 -1.93 7.64
CA GLY A 144 9.75 -3.20 7.81
C GLY A 144 11.21 -2.98 8.21
N LEU A 145 11.90 -2.07 7.51
CA LEU A 145 13.28 -1.69 7.83
C LEU A 145 13.36 -0.95 9.16
N GLU A 146 12.40 -0.08 9.47
CA GLU A 146 12.37 0.63 10.77
C GLU A 146 12.17 -0.32 11.95
N SER A 147 11.29 -1.32 11.80
CA SER A 147 11.05 -2.37 12.78
C SER A 147 12.30 -3.24 12.98
N LEU A 148 12.94 -3.65 11.88
CA LEU A 148 14.20 -4.40 11.91
C LEU A 148 15.30 -3.60 12.63
N ASN A 149 15.49 -2.33 12.25
CA ASN A 149 16.42 -1.41 12.90
C ASN A 149 16.09 -1.24 14.38
N GLY A 150 14.80 -1.21 14.73
CA GLY A 150 14.32 -1.17 16.11
C GLY A 150 14.75 -2.39 16.91
N LYS A 151 14.53 -3.61 16.37
CA LYS A 151 14.96 -4.87 16.96
C LYS A 151 16.47 -4.93 17.14
N ILE A 152 17.23 -4.57 16.11
CA ILE A 152 18.70 -4.53 16.17
C ILE A 152 19.16 -3.59 17.30
N LYS A 153 18.64 -2.36 17.31
CA LYS A 153 19.03 -1.37 18.33
C LYS A 153 18.67 -1.84 19.74
N GLN A 154 17.52 -2.48 19.92
CA GLN A 154 17.09 -3.04 21.20
C GLN A 154 17.97 -4.21 21.63
N GLN A 155 18.16 -5.22 20.79
CA GLN A 155 18.85 -6.46 21.15
C GLN A 155 20.35 -6.29 21.35
N TYR A 156 21.00 -5.49 20.50
CA TYR A 156 22.47 -5.47 20.44
C TYR A 156 23.10 -4.27 21.12
N THR A 157 22.43 -3.12 21.08
CA THR A 157 23.01 -1.86 21.57
C THR A 157 22.25 -1.29 22.76
N MET A 158 21.05 -1.81 23.08
CA MET A 158 20.11 -1.21 24.03
C MET A 158 19.88 0.30 23.77
N ARG A 159 20.01 0.73 22.50
CA ARG A 159 20.00 2.14 22.05
C ARG A 159 21.12 3.03 22.61
N HIS A 160 22.17 2.46 23.18
CA HIS A 160 23.35 3.20 23.62
C HIS A 160 24.40 3.32 22.50
N ARG A 161 25.17 4.41 22.53
CA ARG A 161 26.37 4.54 21.68
C ARG A 161 27.46 3.65 22.26
N LEU A 162 28.08 2.83 21.41
CA LEU A 162 29.15 1.92 21.81
C LEU A 162 30.52 2.52 21.47
N PRO A 163 31.54 2.34 22.34
CA PRO A 163 32.94 2.51 21.95
C PRO A 163 33.31 1.61 20.77
N LEU A 164 34.32 2.00 19.98
CA LEU A 164 34.68 1.31 18.73
C LEU A 164 34.92 -0.19 18.91
N SER A 165 35.66 -0.60 19.94
CA SER A 165 35.94 -2.02 20.22
C SER A 165 34.68 -2.83 20.51
N ALA A 166 33.79 -2.30 21.37
CA ALA A 166 32.51 -2.91 21.69
C ALA A 166 31.55 -2.93 20.48
N PHE A 167 31.62 -1.90 19.63
CA PHE A 167 30.87 -1.85 18.38
C PHE A 167 31.31 -2.96 17.43
N LEU A 168 32.61 -3.18 17.23
CA LEU A 168 33.11 -4.23 16.34
C LEU A 168 32.68 -5.63 16.79
N GLN A 169 32.82 -5.93 18.09
CA GLN A 169 32.34 -7.20 18.67
C GLN A 169 30.82 -7.36 18.51
N THR A 170 30.08 -6.27 18.71
CA THR A 170 28.62 -6.27 18.52
C THR A 170 28.24 -6.49 17.06
N ALA A 171 28.93 -5.86 16.13
CA ALA A 171 28.72 -6.02 14.69
C ALA A 171 29.05 -7.44 14.22
N GLU A 172 30.14 -8.04 14.70
CA GLU A 172 30.50 -9.44 14.44
C GLU A 172 29.40 -10.40 14.91
N ARG A 173 28.93 -10.22 16.16
CA ARG A 173 27.82 -11.00 16.70
C ARG A 173 26.53 -10.82 15.89
N MET A 174 26.19 -9.58 15.52
CA MET A 174 25.04 -9.30 14.66
C MET A 174 25.14 -10.04 13.32
N LEU A 175 26.30 -10.00 12.67
CA LEU A 175 26.50 -10.70 11.40
C LEU A 175 26.32 -12.20 11.57
N LYS A 176 26.85 -12.78 12.66
CA LYS A 176 26.69 -14.21 12.95
C LYS A 176 25.21 -14.59 13.12
N ASP A 177 24.52 -13.92 14.04
CA ASP A 177 23.14 -14.23 14.41
C ASP A 177 22.18 -14.05 13.21
N TRP A 178 22.36 -12.99 12.40
CA TRP A 178 21.43 -12.67 11.32
C TRP A 178 21.76 -13.35 9.98
N SER A 179 23.02 -13.75 9.76
CA SER A 179 23.41 -14.41 8.50
C SER A 179 23.33 -15.93 8.56
N PHE A 180 23.59 -16.54 9.73
CA PHE A 180 23.68 -18.01 9.85
C PHE A 180 22.54 -18.62 10.67
N ASP A 181 22.04 -17.95 11.71
CA ASP A 181 21.06 -18.56 12.63
C ASP A 181 19.58 -18.30 12.26
N ASN A 182 19.32 -17.52 11.20
CA ASN A 182 17.97 -17.16 10.72
C ASN A 182 17.45 -18.04 9.55
N GLU A 183 17.84 -19.31 9.47
CA GLU A 183 17.52 -20.25 8.37
C GLU A 183 16.04 -20.63 8.18
N LYS A 184 15.08 -20.03 8.89
CA LYS A 184 13.65 -20.33 8.67
C LYS A 184 13.08 -19.41 7.58
N THR A 185 13.44 -19.70 6.33
CA THR A 185 12.85 -19.17 5.08
C THR A 185 12.55 -17.66 5.14
N PRO A 186 13.53 -16.78 4.88
CA PRO A 186 13.33 -15.33 4.93
C PRO A 186 12.39 -14.80 3.83
N PHE A 187 12.10 -15.63 2.82
CA PHE A 187 11.27 -15.27 1.67
C PHE A 187 9.99 -16.10 1.67
N ALA A 188 8.84 -15.41 1.60
CA ALA A 188 7.58 -16.05 1.30
C ALA A 188 7.49 -16.27 -0.22
N TYR A 189 7.55 -17.53 -0.64
CA TYR A 189 7.40 -17.90 -2.06
C TYR A 189 5.94 -18.06 -2.49
N HIS A 190 5.02 -18.09 -1.52
CA HIS A 190 3.59 -18.26 -1.75
C HIS A 190 2.79 -17.23 -0.96
N ILE A 191 1.78 -16.65 -1.60
CA ILE A 191 0.81 -15.80 -0.94
C ILE A 191 -0.06 -16.69 -0.05
N THR A 192 -0.01 -16.49 1.26
CA THR A 192 -0.92 -17.15 2.20
C THR A 192 -2.14 -16.27 2.42
N TYR A 193 -3.32 -16.79 2.08
CA TYR A 193 -4.58 -16.09 2.25
C TYR A 193 -5.17 -16.40 3.63
N LYS A 194 -5.76 -15.39 4.28
CA LYS A 194 -6.53 -15.59 5.51
C LYS A 194 -7.86 -16.27 5.16
N GLU A 195 -8.31 -17.25 5.95
CA GLU A 195 -9.59 -17.97 5.72
C GLU A 195 -10.79 -17.03 5.58
N ASP A 196 -10.83 -15.93 6.35
CA ASP A 196 -11.93 -14.97 6.30
C ASP A 196 -11.99 -14.24 4.95
N LEU A 197 -10.83 -13.98 4.33
CA LEU A 197 -10.76 -13.36 3.02
C LEU A 197 -11.35 -14.27 1.92
N GLU A 198 -11.18 -15.59 2.04
CA GLU A 198 -11.79 -16.54 1.10
C GLU A 198 -13.32 -16.57 1.22
N LYS A 199 -13.85 -16.50 2.45
CA LYS A 199 -15.30 -16.43 2.68
C LYS A 199 -15.89 -15.14 2.12
N GLU A 200 -15.20 -14.01 2.32
CA GLU A 200 -15.61 -12.72 1.76
C GLU A 200 -15.53 -12.70 0.23
N ALA A 201 -14.47 -13.28 -0.34
CA ALA A 201 -14.31 -13.43 -1.79
C ALA A 201 -15.43 -14.27 -2.39
N PHE A 202 -15.79 -15.38 -1.75
CA PHE A 202 -16.92 -16.20 -2.15
C PHE A 202 -18.24 -15.43 -2.03
N ALA A 203 -18.47 -14.70 -0.94
CA ALA A 203 -19.67 -13.88 -0.79
C ALA A 203 -19.76 -12.79 -1.86
N TRP A 204 -18.64 -12.17 -2.23
CA TRP A 204 -18.56 -11.22 -3.33
C TRP A 204 -18.87 -11.90 -4.67
N SER A 205 -18.31 -13.08 -4.94
CA SER A 205 -18.54 -13.81 -6.18
C SER A 205 -19.99 -14.31 -6.32
N GLN A 206 -20.71 -14.54 -5.22
CA GLN A 206 -22.14 -14.86 -5.31
C GLN A 206 -23.02 -13.65 -5.62
N LYS A 207 -22.52 -12.44 -5.37
CA LYS A 207 -23.26 -11.19 -5.52
C LYS A 207 -23.02 -10.52 -6.87
N VAL A 208 -21.82 -10.65 -7.42
CA VAL A 208 -21.45 -10.02 -8.69
C VAL A 208 -22.05 -10.78 -9.86
N ASP A 209 -22.71 -10.04 -10.75
CA ASP A 209 -23.15 -10.57 -12.04
C ASP A 209 -21.93 -10.73 -12.97
N LYS A 210 -21.75 -11.94 -13.51
CA LYS A 210 -20.68 -12.28 -14.45
C LYS A 210 -20.70 -11.39 -15.70
N SER A 211 -21.88 -10.92 -16.12
CA SER A 211 -22.01 -10.02 -17.28
C SER A 211 -21.31 -8.66 -17.07
N GLN A 212 -21.08 -8.28 -15.81
CA GLN A 212 -20.41 -7.04 -15.43
C GLN A 212 -18.88 -7.17 -15.33
N ILE A 213 -18.33 -8.35 -15.57
CA ILE A 213 -16.88 -8.56 -15.67
C ILE A 213 -16.51 -8.28 -17.12
N THR A 214 -15.95 -7.10 -17.38
CA THR A 214 -15.69 -6.65 -18.75
C THR A 214 -14.19 -6.64 -19.03
N PRO A 215 -13.69 -7.43 -20.01
CA PRO A 215 -12.31 -7.34 -20.45
C PRO A 215 -12.08 -6.00 -21.15
N ILE A 216 -10.93 -5.36 -20.88
CA ILE A 216 -10.56 -4.10 -21.54
C ILE A 216 -9.35 -4.25 -22.47
N ASP A 217 -8.47 -5.21 -22.22
CA ASP A 217 -7.30 -5.54 -23.04
C ASP A 217 -6.83 -6.97 -22.71
N TYR A 218 -5.79 -7.47 -23.40
CA TYR A 218 -5.15 -8.76 -23.15
C TYR A 218 -4.81 -8.92 -21.67
N GLY A 219 -5.68 -9.67 -20.99
CA GLY A 219 -5.56 -10.00 -19.58
C GLY A 219 -5.79 -8.85 -18.62
N MET A 220 -6.54 -7.81 -19.00
CA MET A 220 -7.09 -6.87 -18.03
C MET A 220 -8.61 -6.89 -18.05
N CYS A 221 -9.24 -6.87 -16.88
CA CYS A 221 -10.68 -6.76 -16.76
C CYS A 221 -11.09 -5.73 -15.71
N VAL A 222 -12.25 -5.13 -15.92
CA VAL A 222 -12.92 -4.28 -14.93
C VAL A 222 -13.96 -5.13 -14.23
N VAL A 223 -13.96 -5.06 -12.89
CA VAL A 223 -14.94 -5.75 -12.05
C VAL A 223 -15.61 -4.78 -11.08
N PRO A 224 -16.86 -5.03 -10.66
CA PRO A 224 -17.51 -4.23 -9.63
C PRO A 224 -16.76 -4.30 -8.29
N ALA A 225 -16.61 -3.14 -7.63
CA ALA A 225 -15.98 -3.08 -6.32
C ALA A 225 -16.83 -3.72 -5.21
N LYS A 226 -18.15 -3.63 -5.33
CA LYS A 226 -19.18 -4.18 -4.43
C LYS A 226 -20.34 -4.75 -5.26
N GLU A 227 -21.46 -5.08 -4.60
CA GLU A 227 -22.72 -5.55 -5.22
C GLU A 227 -23.06 -4.79 -6.52
N PRO A 228 -23.60 -5.48 -7.53
CA PRO A 228 -23.77 -4.95 -8.87
C PRO A 228 -24.86 -3.86 -8.89
N LYS A 229 -24.43 -2.60 -8.80
CA LYS A 229 -25.22 -1.40 -9.13
C LYS A 229 -24.51 -0.47 -10.12
N MET A 230 -23.43 -0.96 -10.74
CA MET A 230 -22.52 -0.14 -11.54
C MET A 230 -22.72 -0.36 -13.04
N ASN A 231 -22.64 0.73 -13.80
CA ASN A 231 -22.50 0.69 -15.25
C ASN A 231 -21.01 0.58 -15.61
N VAL A 232 -20.54 -0.64 -15.90
CA VAL A 232 -19.12 -0.92 -16.23
C VAL A 232 -18.71 -0.23 -17.52
N GLN A 233 -19.60 -0.15 -18.51
CA GLN A 233 -19.31 0.51 -19.78
C GLN A 233 -19.05 2.00 -19.58
N GLN A 234 -19.87 2.67 -18.77
CA GLN A 234 -19.66 4.07 -18.41
C GLN A 234 -18.35 4.24 -17.63
N TRP A 235 -18.01 3.30 -16.74
CA TRP A 235 -16.74 3.33 -16.02
C TRP A 235 -15.54 3.29 -16.97
N ILE A 236 -15.57 2.41 -17.98
CA ILE A 236 -14.52 2.27 -19.00
C ILE A 236 -14.45 3.52 -19.88
N VAL A 237 -15.59 4.08 -20.28
CA VAL A 237 -15.61 5.34 -21.04
C VAL A 237 -14.93 6.46 -20.25
N MET A 238 -15.23 6.60 -18.95
CA MET A 238 -14.56 7.59 -18.10
C MET A 238 -13.07 7.29 -17.93
N PHE A 239 -12.68 6.03 -17.80
CA PHE A 239 -11.26 5.63 -17.74
C PHE A 239 -10.49 6.09 -18.98
N ASN A 240 -11.07 5.89 -20.16
CA ASN A 240 -10.45 6.25 -21.44
C ASN A 240 -10.45 7.76 -21.69
N GLN A 241 -11.49 8.47 -21.26
CA GLN A 241 -11.64 9.92 -21.49
C GLN A 241 -10.92 10.77 -20.44
N MET A 242 -10.73 10.24 -19.23
CA MET A 242 -10.10 10.90 -18.10
C MET A 242 -10.65 12.31 -17.79
N ASN A 243 -11.97 12.49 -17.91
CA ASN A 243 -12.65 13.80 -17.94
C ASN A 243 -13.43 14.15 -16.66
N TRP A 244 -12.97 13.70 -15.50
CA TRP A 244 -13.60 14.07 -14.22
C TRP A 244 -13.52 15.58 -13.98
N THR A 245 -14.65 16.18 -13.57
CA THR A 245 -14.78 17.62 -13.32
C THR A 245 -14.55 17.98 -11.86
N THR A 246 -14.84 17.08 -10.92
CA THR A 246 -14.58 17.29 -9.49
C THR A 246 -13.80 16.12 -8.89
N TYR A 247 -13.13 16.38 -7.76
CA TYR A 247 -12.42 15.33 -7.02
C TYR A 247 -13.36 14.28 -6.44
N ASP A 248 -14.58 14.68 -6.05
CA ASP A 248 -15.58 13.75 -5.51
C ASP A 248 -16.12 12.81 -6.61
N ASP A 249 -16.30 13.30 -7.85
CA ASP A 249 -16.65 12.44 -9.00
C ASP A 249 -15.56 11.39 -9.28
N LEU A 250 -14.29 11.79 -9.23
CA LEU A 250 -13.16 10.89 -9.40
C LEU A 250 -13.11 9.83 -8.29
N LYS A 251 -13.38 10.21 -7.04
CA LYS A 251 -13.44 9.26 -5.91
C LYS A 251 -14.58 8.27 -6.06
N ASP A 252 -15.75 8.72 -6.47
CA ASP A 252 -16.90 7.83 -6.65
C ASP A 252 -16.66 6.85 -7.81
N TRP A 253 -16.05 7.32 -8.90
CA TRP A 253 -15.57 6.46 -9.97
C TRP A 253 -14.56 5.42 -9.46
N LEU A 254 -13.52 5.83 -8.71
CA LEU A 254 -12.56 4.91 -8.10
C LEU A 254 -13.20 3.93 -7.11
N ARG A 255 -14.30 4.28 -6.45
CA ARG A 255 -14.97 3.42 -5.48
C ARG A 255 -15.91 2.41 -6.12
N SER A 256 -16.36 2.65 -7.34
CA SER A 256 -17.37 1.84 -8.04
C SER A 256 -16.81 0.57 -8.67
N ALA A 257 -15.65 0.60 -9.34
CA ALA A 257 -15.04 -0.54 -10.01
C ALA A 257 -13.57 -0.75 -9.63
N ARG A 258 -13.03 -1.92 -9.96
CA ARG A 258 -11.62 -2.27 -9.85
C ARG A 258 -11.09 -2.75 -11.18
N LEU A 259 -9.87 -2.35 -11.51
CA LEU A 259 -9.11 -2.88 -12.63
C LEU A 259 -8.27 -4.04 -12.13
N LEU A 260 -8.37 -5.19 -12.79
CA LEU A 260 -7.66 -6.41 -12.47
C LEU A 260 -6.81 -6.87 -13.64
N ASN A 261 -5.56 -7.26 -13.37
CA ASN A 261 -4.74 -8.01 -14.31
C ASN A 261 -4.86 -9.51 -14.07
N CYS A 262 -5.28 -10.18 -15.14
CA CYS A 262 -5.63 -11.58 -15.28
C CYS A 262 -4.84 -12.26 -16.41
N THR A 263 -3.75 -11.64 -16.91
CA THR A 263 -2.98 -12.09 -18.08
C THR A 263 -2.47 -13.51 -18.00
N ARG A 264 -2.32 -14.07 -16.80
CA ARG A 264 -1.98 -15.48 -16.59
C ARG A 264 -2.75 -15.95 -15.38
N LEU A 265 -3.29 -17.16 -15.42
CA LEU A 265 -3.93 -17.84 -14.28
C LEU A 265 -2.94 -18.09 -13.11
N LEU A 266 -1.77 -17.44 -13.12
CA LEU A 266 -0.68 -17.48 -12.15
C LEU A 266 -0.14 -16.04 -11.90
N PRO A 267 0.31 -15.73 -10.68
CA PRO A 267 0.85 -14.42 -10.28
C PRO A 267 1.97 -13.88 -11.19
N PRO A 268 2.21 -12.55 -11.21
CA PRO A 268 1.59 -11.53 -10.38
C PRO A 268 0.23 -11.10 -10.92
N TRP A 269 -0.78 -11.14 -10.06
CA TRP A 269 -2.07 -10.52 -10.32
C TRP A 269 -2.07 -9.16 -9.65
N PHE A 270 -2.85 -8.23 -10.18
CA PHE A 270 -3.12 -7.00 -9.45
C PHE A 270 -4.59 -6.65 -9.55
N CYS A 271 -5.05 -5.94 -8.53
CA CYS A 271 -6.35 -5.33 -8.42
C CYS A 271 -6.12 -3.92 -7.90
N THR A 272 -6.78 -2.92 -8.46
CA THR A 272 -6.66 -1.53 -8.00
C THR A 272 -7.40 -1.24 -6.70
N CYS A 273 -7.82 -2.27 -5.97
CA CYS A 273 -8.46 -2.08 -4.67
C CYS A 273 -7.41 -1.82 -3.59
N LYS A 274 -7.80 -1.05 -2.57
CA LYS A 274 -6.96 -0.75 -1.41
C LYS A 274 -6.32 -2.00 -0.78
N TYR A 275 -7.07 -3.09 -0.67
CA TYR A 275 -6.60 -4.31 -0.02
C TYR A 275 -5.47 -4.97 -0.81
N GLU A 276 -5.60 -5.07 -2.13
CA GLU A 276 -4.53 -5.62 -2.94
C GLU A 276 -3.28 -4.73 -2.91
N MET A 277 -3.45 -3.41 -3.07
CA MET A 277 -2.31 -2.49 -3.10
C MET A 277 -1.55 -2.43 -1.76
N LYS A 278 -2.21 -2.75 -0.64
CA LYS A 278 -1.60 -2.69 0.70
C LYS A 278 -1.22 -4.04 1.29
N GLU A 279 -2.02 -5.06 1.02
CA GLU A 279 -1.92 -6.39 1.63
C GLU A 279 -1.59 -7.49 0.62
N TYR A 280 -1.49 -7.15 -0.69
CA TYR A 280 -1.18 -8.08 -1.78
C TYR A 280 -2.16 -9.25 -1.89
N ALA A 281 -3.38 -9.06 -1.38
CA ALA A 281 -4.48 -9.99 -1.48
C ALA A 281 -5.82 -9.25 -1.35
N CYS A 282 -6.79 -9.62 -2.18
CA CYS A 282 -8.13 -9.04 -2.11
C CYS A 282 -9.25 -9.99 -2.53
N VAL A 283 -10.47 -9.62 -2.14
CA VAL A 283 -11.70 -10.37 -2.44
C VAL A 283 -11.99 -10.45 -3.93
N HIS A 284 -11.62 -9.41 -4.70
CA HIS A 284 -11.89 -9.35 -6.15
C HIS A 284 -11.05 -10.37 -6.91
N ALA A 285 -9.74 -10.40 -6.64
CA ALA A 285 -8.82 -11.33 -7.28
C ALA A 285 -9.19 -12.78 -6.94
N ILE A 286 -9.38 -13.08 -5.65
CA ILE A 286 -9.74 -14.43 -5.18
C ILE A 286 -11.11 -14.86 -5.70
N GLY A 287 -12.11 -13.98 -5.65
CA GLY A 287 -13.45 -14.26 -6.14
C GLY A 287 -13.47 -14.53 -7.64
N LEU A 288 -12.62 -13.84 -8.41
CA LEU A 288 -12.46 -14.10 -9.84
C LEU A 288 -11.82 -15.47 -10.12
N MET A 289 -10.88 -15.93 -9.27
CA MET A 289 -10.37 -17.32 -9.34
C MET A 289 -11.48 -18.35 -9.18
N MET A 290 -12.37 -18.10 -8.21
CA MET A 290 -13.49 -18.99 -7.93
C MET A 290 -14.47 -18.99 -9.10
N PHE A 291 -14.72 -17.83 -9.70
CA PHE A 291 -15.54 -17.70 -10.91
C PHE A 291 -15.00 -18.48 -12.10
N TRP A 292 -13.67 -18.50 -12.28
CA TRP A 292 -13.00 -19.22 -13.36
C TRP A 292 -12.65 -20.68 -13.03
N GLY A 293 -13.03 -21.16 -11.85
CA GLY A 293 -12.76 -22.54 -11.43
C GLY A 293 -11.28 -22.84 -11.17
N ILE A 294 -10.42 -21.83 -11.12
CA ILE A 294 -8.99 -21.97 -10.78
C ILE A 294 -8.83 -22.31 -9.31
N ARG A 295 -9.68 -21.73 -8.45
CA ARG A 295 -9.69 -21.95 -7.01
C ARG A 295 -10.97 -22.65 -6.59
N ALA A 296 -10.85 -23.66 -5.74
CA ALA A 296 -11.98 -24.34 -5.16
C ALA A 296 -12.82 -23.38 -4.30
N ILE A 297 -14.13 -23.54 -4.37
CA ILE A 297 -15.08 -22.83 -3.51
C ILE A 297 -14.94 -23.41 -2.09
N PRO A 298 -14.79 -22.56 -1.04
CA PRO A 298 -14.70 -23.04 0.34
C PRO A 298 -15.93 -23.89 0.67
N GLN A 299 -15.72 -25.08 1.24
CA GLN A 299 -16.85 -25.88 1.74
C GLN A 299 -17.61 -25.06 2.77
N GLN A 300 -18.90 -24.82 2.52
CA GLN A 300 -19.76 -24.18 3.50
C GLN A 300 -19.91 -25.13 4.69
N ILE A 301 -19.07 -24.98 5.70
CA ILE A 301 -19.36 -25.54 7.02
C ILE A 301 -20.69 -24.93 7.42
N GLY A 302 -21.73 -25.75 7.47
CA GLY A 302 -23.12 -25.32 7.57
C GLY A 302 -23.29 -24.18 8.57
N LYS A 303 -24.07 -23.16 8.19
CA LYS A 303 -24.37 -21.97 9.01
C LYS A 303 -24.44 -22.40 10.48
N ARG A 304 -23.43 -22.06 11.29
CA ARG A 304 -23.55 -22.19 12.75
C ARG A 304 -24.80 -21.40 13.09
N LYS A 305 -25.88 -22.10 13.48
CA LYS A 305 -27.11 -21.47 13.99
C LYS A 305 -26.62 -20.44 15.01
N GLY A 306 -26.87 -19.16 14.73
CA GLY A 306 -26.51 -18.10 15.66
C GLY A 306 -27.00 -18.51 17.04
N ARG A 307 -26.17 -18.38 18.07
CA ARG A 307 -26.57 -18.69 19.45
C ARG A 307 -27.85 -17.91 19.74
N SER A 308 -28.99 -18.59 19.68
CA SER A 308 -30.25 -18.03 20.11
C SER A 308 -30.09 -17.67 21.58
N ARG A 309 -30.42 -16.43 21.94
CA ARG A 309 -30.50 -16.00 23.33
C ARG A 309 -31.31 -17.07 24.09
N PRO A 310 -30.78 -17.65 25.18
CA PRO A 310 -31.53 -18.63 25.97
C PRO A 310 -32.88 -18.01 26.33
N LYS A 311 -33.98 -18.67 25.95
CA LYS A 311 -35.31 -18.26 26.42
C LYS A 311 -35.25 -18.32 27.96
N LYS A 312 -35.69 -17.24 28.62
CA LYS A 312 -35.86 -17.23 30.08
C LYS A 312 -36.62 -18.49 30.48
N VAL A 313 -35.99 -19.32 31.32
CA VAL A 313 -36.64 -20.47 31.95
C VAL A 313 -37.84 -19.92 32.71
N LYS A 314 -39.05 -20.35 32.35
CA LYS A 314 -40.24 -20.09 33.17
C LYS A 314 -40.08 -20.96 34.41
N LEU A 315 -40.15 -20.34 35.59
CA LEU A 315 -40.26 -21.04 36.87
C LEU A 315 -41.37 -22.10 36.74
N ALA A 316 -41.04 -23.36 37.05
CA ALA A 316 -42.05 -24.38 37.23
C ALA A 316 -42.96 -23.93 38.36
N LEU A 317 -44.26 -23.80 38.07
CA LEU A 317 -45.29 -23.68 39.09
C LEU A 317 -45.19 -24.93 39.95
N SER A 318 -44.77 -24.77 41.21
CA SER A 318 -45.06 -25.76 42.24
C SER A 318 -46.58 -25.86 42.33
N LYS A 319 -47.12 -27.00 41.93
CA LYS A 319 -48.44 -27.41 42.39
C LYS A 319 -48.26 -27.91 43.82
N ASP A 320 -48.94 -27.23 44.73
CA ASP A 320 -49.33 -27.59 46.10
C ASP A 320 -48.36 -28.42 46.95
#